data_AF-A0A5A7X2M8-F1
#
_entry.id   AF-A0A5A7X2M8-F1
#
_cell.length_a   1.000
_cell.length_b   1.000
_cell.length_c   1.000
_cell.angle_alpha   90.00
_cell.angle_beta   90.00
_cell.angle_gamma   90.00
#
_symmetry.space_group_name_H-M   'P 1'
#
loop_
_entity.id
_entity.type
_entity.pdbx_description
1 polymer ?
#
loop_
_entity_poly.entity_id
_entity_poly.type
_entity_poly.pdbx_seq_one_letter_code
_entity_poly.pdbx_strand_id
1 'polypeptide(L)'
;MFDSLVVVDLDADESALVERIAELEWLKSAAAAAQARVTATLDEKRRSAEAARGVPAAKRGRGLGSEVALARRDSPNRGGRHLGFARALVNEMPHTLAALEAGALSEWRATLIVRESACLDVEDRRTLDAELCSDLTK
;
A
#
# COMPACT_ATOMS: atom_id res chain seq x y z
N MET A 1 22.84 5.49 0.56
CA MET A 1 21.97 4.77 -0.41
C MET A 1 20.70 5.55 -0.74
N PHE A 2 19.99 6.13 0.24
CA PHE A 2 18.86 7.03 -0.03
C PHE A 2 19.24 8.38 -0.63
N ASP A 3 20.38 8.98 -0.23
CA ASP A 3 20.79 10.32 -0.70
C ASP A 3 20.89 10.43 -2.22
N SER A 4 21.27 9.37 -2.93
CA SER A 4 21.39 9.39 -4.39
C SER A 4 20.04 9.37 -5.12
N LEU A 5 18.96 8.90 -4.48
CA LEU A 5 17.64 8.76 -5.11
C LEU A 5 16.86 10.08 -5.13
N VAL A 6 17.24 11.04 -4.29
CA VAL A 6 16.50 12.28 -4.02
C VAL A 6 17.32 13.54 -4.24
N VAL A 7 18.52 13.45 -4.84
CA VAL A 7 19.21 14.65 -5.33
C VAL A 7 18.36 15.30 -6.42
N VAL A 8 18.19 16.61 -6.33
CA VAL A 8 17.42 17.42 -7.28
C VAL A 8 18.30 18.57 -7.74
N ASP A 9 18.40 18.76 -9.06
CA ASP A 9 18.97 19.98 -9.64
C ASP A 9 17.88 21.04 -9.68
N LEU A 10 18.03 22.09 -8.86
CA LEU A 10 17.05 23.17 -8.77
C LEU A 10 17.28 24.27 -9.81
N ASP A 11 18.41 24.23 -10.52
CA ASP A 11 18.74 25.17 -11.60
C ASP A 11 18.32 24.62 -12.99
N ALA A 12 17.72 23.42 -13.02
CA ALA A 12 17.18 22.80 -14.22
C ALA A 12 16.00 23.61 -14.80
N ASP A 13 15.69 23.38 -16.09
CA ASP A 13 14.54 24.02 -16.71
C ASP A 13 13.19 23.49 -16.18
N GLU A 14 12.10 24.22 -16.47
CA GLU A 14 10.77 23.89 -15.97
C GLU A 14 10.31 22.47 -16.39
N SER A 15 10.68 22.00 -17.58
CA SER A 15 10.29 20.66 -18.07
C SER A 15 11.00 19.58 -17.26
N ALA A 16 12.30 19.73 -17.06
CA ALA A 16 13.10 18.82 -16.25
C ALA A 16 12.63 18.77 -14.79
N LEU A 17 12.21 19.91 -14.22
CA LEU A 17 11.62 19.94 -12.87
C LEU A 17 10.30 19.17 -12.79
N VAL A 18 9.43 19.28 -13.82
CA VAL A 18 8.17 18.51 -13.89
C VAL A 18 8.44 17.01 -14.04
N GLU A 19 9.36 16.62 -14.90
CA GLU A 19 9.78 15.22 -15.06
C GLU A 19 10.33 14.66 -13.75
N ARG A 20 11.13 15.45 -13.02
CA ARG A 20 11.66 15.04 -11.73
C ARG A 20 10.57 14.82 -10.68
N ILE A 21 9.52 15.62 -10.68
CA ILE A 21 8.35 15.41 -9.81
C ILE A 21 7.67 14.07 -10.14
N ALA A 22 7.53 13.73 -11.43
CA ALA A 22 6.92 12.47 -11.85
C ALA A 22 7.75 11.25 -11.40
N GLU A 23 9.07 11.30 -11.52
CA GLU A 23 9.96 10.25 -11.01
C GLU A 23 9.85 10.06 -9.50
N LEU A 24 9.79 11.15 -8.75
CA LEU A 24 9.65 11.11 -7.28
C LEU A 24 8.28 10.54 -6.87
N GLU A 25 7.22 10.83 -7.62
CA GLU A 25 5.91 10.23 -7.38
C GLU A 25 5.91 8.73 -7.68
N TRP A 26 6.55 8.31 -8.77
CA TRP A 26 6.73 6.89 -9.09
C TRP A 26 7.44 6.14 -7.95
N LEU A 27 8.53 6.73 -7.42
CA LEU A 27 9.25 6.17 -6.29
C LEU A 27 8.38 6.07 -5.02
N LYS A 28 7.56 7.09 -4.74
CA LYS A 28 6.62 7.05 -3.61
C LYS A 28 5.59 5.92 -3.78
N SER A 29 5.04 5.76 -4.97
CA SER A 29 4.07 4.70 -5.27
C SER A 29 4.67 3.31 -5.10
N ALA A 30 5.86 3.07 -5.66
CA ALA A 30 6.57 1.82 -5.50
C ALA A 30 6.89 1.52 -4.02
N ALA A 31 7.33 2.52 -3.26
CA ALA A 31 7.56 2.38 -1.82
C ALA A 31 6.27 2.06 -1.04
N ALA A 32 5.14 2.67 -1.41
CA ALA A 32 3.84 2.39 -0.80
C ALA A 32 3.36 0.95 -1.09
N ALA A 33 3.53 0.47 -2.33
CA ALA A 33 3.24 -0.93 -2.68
C ALA A 33 4.11 -1.91 -1.87
N ALA A 34 5.41 -1.64 -1.75
CA ALA A 34 6.31 -2.45 -0.93
C ALA A 34 5.90 -2.45 0.55
N GLN A 35 5.52 -1.29 1.10
CA GLN A 35 4.99 -1.19 2.47
C GLN A 35 3.72 -2.02 2.67
N ALA A 36 2.81 -2.02 1.69
CA ALA A 36 1.60 -2.86 1.72
C ALA A 36 1.96 -4.35 1.75
N ARG A 37 2.85 -4.82 0.87
CA ARG A 37 3.32 -6.22 0.85
C ARG A 37 3.94 -6.63 2.18
N VAL A 38 4.90 -5.85 2.69
CA VAL A 38 5.57 -6.12 3.97
C VAL A 38 4.58 -6.13 5.13
N THR A 39 3.61 -5.21 5.15
CA THR A 39 2.58 -5.15 6.19
C THR A 39 1.68 -6.38 6.18
N ALA A 40 1.23 -6.83 5.00
CA ALA A 40 0.42 -8.04 4.87
C ALA A 40 1.19 -9.29 5.31
N THR A 41 2.45 -9.44 4.88
CA THR A 41 3.32 -10.55 5.32
C THR A 41 3.56 -10.53 6.83
N LEU A 42 3.76 -9.36 7.42
CA LEU A 42 3.93 -9.23 8.87
C LEU A 42 2.68 -9.67 9.63
N ASP A 43 1.49 -9.30 9.13
CA ASP A 43 0.21 -9.73 9.70
C ASP A 43 0.00 -11.24 9.65
N GLU A 44 0.27 -11.86 8.50
CA GLU A 44 0.20 -13.31 8.35
C GLU A 44 1.16 -14.02 9.31
N LYS A 45 2.42 -13.58 9.39
CA LYS A 45 3.42 -14.15 10.31
C LYS A 45 2.99 -13.98 11.78
N ARG A 46 2.49 -12.81 12.16
CA ARG A 46 2.02 -12.55 13.55
C ARG A 46 0.86 -13.47 13.90
N ARG A 47 -0.15 -13.55 13.04
CA ARG A 47 -1.33 -14.39 13.24
C ARG A 47 -0.98 -15.86 13.33
N SER A 48 -0.09 -16.34 12.47
CA SER A 48 0.39 -17.73 12.48
C SER A 48 1.16 -18.07 13.75
N ALA A 49 2.09 -17.19 14.18
CA ALA A 49 2.85 -17.38 15.42
C ALA A 49 1.95 -17.38 16.67
N GLU A 50 0.96 -16.48 16.73
CA GLU A 50 0.01 -16.43 17.84
C GLU A 50 -0.95 -17.64 17.82
N ALA A 51 -1.34 -18.12 16.65
CA ALA A 51 -2.12 -19.34 16.51
C ALA A 51 -1.36 -20.56 17.06
N ALA A 52 -0.09 -20.71 16.70
CA ALA A 52 0.78 -21.77 17.20
C ALA A 52 0.96 -21.74 18.74
N ARG A 53 0.85 -20.54 19.33
CA ARG A 53 0.88 -20.34 20.79
C ARG A 53 -0.49 -20.51 21.47
N GLY A 54 -1.53 -20.89 20.74
CA GLY A 54 -2.88 -21.08 21.29
C GLY A 54 -3.62 -19.78 21.59
N VAL A 55 -3.18 -18.63 21.07
CA VAL A 55 -3.91 -17.37 21.23
C VAL A 55 -5.27 -17.49 20.53
N PRO A 56 -6.40 -17.12 21.19
CA PRO A 56 -7.72 -17.14 20.56
C PRO A 56 -7.77 -16.30 19.29
N ALA A 57 -8.46 -16.77 18.25
CA ALA A 57 -8.52 -16.09 16.95
C ALA A 57 -8.90 -14.60 17.04
N ALA A 58 -9.85 -14.25 17.90
CA ALA A 58 -10.30 -12.87 18.15
C ALA A 58 -9.22 -11.95 18.76
N LYS A 59 -8.15 -12.50 19.35
CA LYS A 59 -7.06 -11.75 19.97
C LYS A 59 -5.81 -11.67 19.08
N ARG A 60 -5.78 -12.39 17.95
CA ARG A 60 -4.60 -12.43 17.07
C ARG A 60 -4.42 -11.11 16.31
N GLY A 61 -3.18 -10.65 16.20
CA GLY A 61 -2.79 -9.40 15.55
C GLY A 61 -3.15 -8.14 16.36
N ARG A 62 -3.55 -8.29 17.63
CA ARG A 62 -3.87 -7.13 18.49
C ARG A 62 -2.62 -6.26 18.66
N GLY A 63 -2.76 -4.96 18.41
CA GLY A 63 -1.67 -3.98 18.50
C GLY A 63 -0.82 -3.87 17.22
N LEU A 64 -0.94 -4.80 16.28
CA LEU A 64 -0.13 -4.79 15.06
C LEU A 64 -0.31 -3.51 14.23
N GLY A 65 -1.54 -3.02 14.11
CA GLY A 65 -1.80 -1.75 13.41
C GLY A 65 -1.01 -0.58 14.03
N SER A 66 -0.90 -0.52 15.35
CA SER A 66 -0.12 0.53 16.03
C SER A 66 1.39 0.40 15.79
N GLU A 67 1.92 -0.83 15.72
CA GLU A 67 3.32 -1.08 15.33
C GLU A 67 3.59 -0.59 13.90
N VAL A 68 2.68 -0.88 12.96
CA VAL A 68 2.76 -0.43 11.56
C VAL A 68 2.70 1.10 11.48
N ALA A 69 1.77 1.74 12.19
CA ALA A 69 1.67 3.20 12.23
C ALA A 69 2.96 3.84 12.75
N LEU A 70 3.53 3.30 13.83
CA LEU A 70 4.79 3.78 14.40
C LEU A 70 5.93 3.67 13.38
N ALA A 71 6.06 2.54 12.70
CA ALA A 71 7.07 2.35 11.65
C ALA A 71 6.90 3.34 10.49
N ARG A 72 5.66 3.70 10.16
CA ARG A 72 5.31 4.69 9.14
C ARG A 72 5.33 6.14 9.63
N ARG A 73 5.71 6.39 10.90
CA ARG A 73 5.69 7.72 11.54
C ARG A 73 4.32 8.40 11.51
N ASP A 74 3.27 7.62 11.72
CA ASP A 74 1.88 8.06 11.69
C ASP A 74 1.21 7.85 13.06
N SER A 75 0.06 8.48 13.27
CA SER A 75 -0.68 8.29 14.53
C SER A 75 -1.17 6.84 14.68
N PRO A 76 -1.19 6.27 15.90
CA PRO A 76 -1.70 4.91 16.12
C PRO A 76 -3.11 4.67 15.57
N ASN A 77 -3.95 5.72 15.58
CA ASN A 77 -5.31 5.68 15.04
C ASN A 77 -5.37 5.42 13.53
N ARG A 78 -4.29 5.74 12.78
CA ARG A 78 -4.18 5.46 11.34
C ARG A 78 -3.64 4.06 11.03
N GLY A 79 -3.10 3.36 12.03
CA GLY A 79 -2.53 2.03 11.88
C GLY A 79 -3.50 0.96 11.35
N GLY A 80 -4.75 1.00 11.81
CA GLY A 80 -5.80 0.11 11.31
C GLY A 80 -6.07 0.30 9.81
N ARG A 81 -5.94 1.54 9.30
CA ARG A 81 -6.12 1.84 7.87
C ARG A 81 -4.99 1.25 7.04
N HIS A 82 -3.73 1.42 7.46
CA HIS A 82 -2.58 0.83 6.77
C HIS A 82 -2.66 -0.69 6.71
N LEU A 83 -3.07 -1.33 7.82
CA LEU A 83 -3.24 -2.78 7.87
C LEU A 83 -4.41 -3.27 7.00
N GLY A 84 -5.55 -2.58 7.02
CA GLY A 84 -6.69 -2.90 6.15
C GLY A 84 -6.37 -2.71 4.68
N PHE A 85 -5.71 -1.61 4.33
CA PHE A 85 -5.23 -1.30 2.99
C PHE A 85 -4.29 -2.39 2.45
N ALA A 86 -3.29 -2.77 3.26
CA ALA A 86 -2.35 -3.83 2.91
C ALA A 86 -3.05 -5.17 2.64
N ARG A 87 -4.00 -5.57 3.50
CA ARG A 87 -4.77 -6.81 3.32
C ARG A 87 -5.61 -6.78 2.05
N ALA A 88 -6.30 -5.67 1.79
CA ALA A 88 -7.16 -5.54 0.61
C ALA A 88 -6.33 -5.65 -0.67
N LEU A 89 -5.23 -4.90 -0.78
CA LEU A 89 -4.35 -4.95 -1.95
C LEU A 89 -3.76 -6.34 -2.19
N VAL A 90 -3.24 -6.99 -1.16
CA VAL A 90 -2.49 -8.26 -1.34
C VAL A 90 -3.42 -9.44 -1.57
N ASN A 91 -4.58 -9.50 -0.89
CA ASN A 91 -5.42 -10.69 -0.91
C ASN A 91 -6.62 -10.59 -1.87
N GLU A 92 -6.99 -9.37 -2.26
CA GLU A 92 -8.27 -9.13 -2.94
C GLU A 92 -8.14 -8.24 -4.17
N MET A 93 -7.11 -7.39 -4.26
CA MET A 93 -6.97 -6.39 -5.34
C MET A 93 -5.55 -6.38 -5.96
N PRO A 94 -5.09 -7.50 -6.56
CA PRO A 94 -3.75 -7.62 -7.10
C PRO A 94 -3.44 -6.67 -8.27
N HIS A 95 -4.42 -6.27 -9.07
CA HIS A 95 -4.21 -5.33 -10.18
C HIS A 95 -3.99 -3.90 -9.67
N THR A 96 -4.75 -3.46 -8.66
CA THR A 96 -4.51 -2.18 -7.97
C THR A 96 -3.13 -2.17 -7.32
N LEU A 97 -2.70 -3.28 -6.71
CA LEU A 97 -1.35 -3.39 -6.15
C LEU A 97 -0.28 -3.27 -7.25
N ALA A 98 -0.45 -3.96 -8.37
CA ALA A 98 0.49 -3.90 -9.50
C ALA A 98 0.54 -2.48 -10.12
N ALA A 99 -0.61 -1.80 -10.23
CA ALA A 99 -0.70 -0.44 -10.73
C ALA A 99 0.01 0.57 -9.80
N LEU A 100 -0.11 0.39 -8.48
CA LEU A 100 0.61 1.17 -7.49
C LEU A 100 2.13 0.90 -7.56
N GLU A 101 2.53 -0.38 -7.68
CA GLU A 101 3.93 -0.77 -7.78
C GLU A 101 4.61 -0.23 -9.04
N ALA A 102 3.88 -0.19 -10.16
CA ALA A 102 4.31 0.40 -11.42
C ALA A 102 4.19 1.94 -11.45
N GLY A 103 3.68 2.56 -10.39
CA GLY A 103 3.46 4.01 -10.28
C GLY A 103 2.40 4.60 -11.22
N ALA A 104 1.60 3.76 -11.88
CA ALA A 104 0.41 4.19 -12.61
C ALA A 104 -0.67 4.75 -11.67
N LEU A 105 -0.70 4.28 -10.42
CA LEU A 105 -1.47 4.87 -9.34
C LEU A 105 -0.56 5.50 -8.29
N SER A 106 -1.01 6.61 -7.71
CA SER A 106 -0.49 7.11 -6.44
C SER A 106 -1.07 6.33 -5.26
N GLU A 107 -0.38 6.34 -4.12
CA GLU A 107 -0.89 5.73 -2.87
C GLU A 107 -2.28 6.29 -2.52
N TRP A 108 -2.51 7.57 -2.76
CA TRP A 108 -3.81 8.20 -2.52
C TRP A 108 -4.92 7.61 -3.41
N ARG A 109 -4.68 7.46 -4.72
CA ARG A 109 -5.68 6.88 -5.64
C ARG A 109 -5.95 5.41 -5.30
N ALA A 110 -4.91 4.62 -5.02
CA ALA A 110 -5.08 3.25 -4.54
C ALA A 110 -5.89 3.19 -3.24
N THR A 111 -5.63 4.12 -2.30
CA THR A 111 -6.39 4.22 -1.04
C THR A 111 -7.86 4.51 -1.28
N LEU A 112 -8.19 5.39 -2.24
CA LEU A 112 -9.57 5.67 -2.61
C LEU A 112 -10.25 4.43 -3.19
N ILE A 113 -9.61 3.74 -4.14
CA ILE A 113 -10.15 2.50 -4.72
C ILE A 113 -10.49 1.47 -3.63
N VAL A 114 -9.55 1.21 -2.71
CA VAL A 114 -9.77 0.28 -1.58
C VAL A 114 -10.88 0.77 -0.65
N ARG A 115 -10.94 2.08 -0.35
CA ARG A 115 -11.93 2.64 0.57
C ARG A 115 -13.34 2.58 -0.01
N GLU A 116 -13.51 2.99 -1.25
CA GLU A 116 -14.83 3.07 -1.90
C GLU A 116 -15.36 1.68 -2.26
N SER A 117 -14.48 0.70 -2.49
CA SER A 117 -14.88 -0.69 -2.75
C SER A 117 -15.13 -1.52 -1.48
N ALA A 118 -14.96 -0.94 -0.28
CA ALA A 118 -15.06 -1.68 0.98
C ALA A 118 -16.47 -2.22 1.30
N CYS A 119 -17.51 -1.74 0.60
CA CYS A 119 -18.88 -2.26 0.72
C CYS A 119 -19.15 -3.51 -0.12
N LEU A 120 -18.26 -3.85 -1.06
CA LEU A 120 -18.38 -5.02 -1.92
C LEU A 120 -17.90 -6.27 -1.20
N ASP A 121 -18.40 -7.43 -1.62
CA ASP A 121 -17.78 -8.70 -1.25
C ASP A 121 -16.45 -8.92 -1.98
N VAL A 122 -15.76 -10.00 -1.63
CA VAL A 122 -14.40 -10.28 -2.16
C VAL A 122 -14.41 -10.51 -3.66
N GLU A 123 -15.43 -11.18 -4.21
CA GLU A 123 -15.47 -11.54 -5.63
C GLU A 123 -15.87 -10.34 -6.50
N ASP A 124 -16.85 -9.56 -6.05
CA ASP A 124 -17.23 -8.30 -6.69
C ASP A 124 -16.06 -7.31 -6.66
N ARG A 125 -15.33 -7.25 -5.54
CA ARG A 125 -14.17 -6.38 -5.41
C ARG A 125 -13.01 -6.80 -6.32
N ARG A 126 -12.80 -8.10 -6.53
CA ARG A 126 -11.84 -8.62 -7.52
C ARG A 126 -12.22 -8.26 -8.96
N THR A 127 -13.52 -8.32 -9.26
CA THR A 127 -14.03 -7.91 -10.57
C THR A 127 -13.76 -6.42 -10.80
N LEU A 128 -14.10 -5.57 -9.82
CA LEU A 128 -13.78 -4.13 -9.85
C LEU A 128 -12.28 -3.86 -10.01
N ASP A 129 -11.44 -4.59 -9.28
CA ASP A 129 -9.98 -4.48 -9.36
C ASP A 129 -9.45 -4.72 -10.78
N ALA A 130 -9.91 -5.81 -11.42
CA ALA A 130 -9.54 -6.12 -12.79
C ALA A 130 -10.06 -5.07 -13.78
N GLU A 131 -11.32 -4.65 -13.67
CA GLU A 131 -11.90 -3.66 -14.60
C GLU A 131 -11.20 -2.29 -14.52
N LEU A 132 -10.83 -1.85 -13.32
CA LEU A 132 -10.19 -0.55 -13.11
C LEU A 132 -8.69 -0.55 -13.39
N CYS A 133 -7.98 -1.64 -13.11
CA CYS A 133 -6.51 -1.61 -13.00
C CYS A 133 -5.78 -2.72 -13.77
N SER A 134 -6.46 -3.59 -14.51
CA SER A 134 -5.78 -4.63 -15.31
C SER A 134 -4.98 -4.08 -16.49
N ASP A 135 -5.38 -2.92 -17.02
CA ASP A 135 -4.72 -2.24 -18.13
C ASP A 135 -4.07 -0.94 -17.65
N LEU A 136 -2.75 -0.94 -17.58
CA LEU A 136 -1.94 0.21 -17.14
C LEU A 136 -1.65 1.20 -18.27
N THR A 137 -2.15 0.97 -19.49
CA THR A 137 -1.91 1.81 -20.67
C THR A 137 -3.03 2.82 -20.96
N LYS A 138 -4.12 2.78 -20.19
CA LYS A 138 -5.22 3.75 -20.26
C LYS A 138 -4.90 5.08 -19.59
#